data_AF-A0A0S1WDF7-F1
#
_entry.id   AF-A0A0S1WDF7-F1
#
_cell.length_a   1.000
_cell.length_b   1.000
_cell.length_c   1.000
_cell.angle_alpha   90.00
_cell.angle_beta   90.00
_cell.angle_gamma   90.00
#
_symmetry.space_group_name_H-M   'P 1'
#
loop_
_entity.id
_entity.type
_entity.pdbx_description
1 polymer ?
#
loop_
_entity_poly.entity_id
_entity_poly.type
_entity_poly.pdbx_seq_one_letter_code
_entity_poly.pdbx_strand_id
1 'polypeptide(L)'
;FWLGGDFIKNDEPQGNQVFCPTKKVMPLVYDAMKRAMDETGQAKIFSANITADDHYEMLARADFILETFGPDANKVAFLVDGYVGGPGMVTTARRQYPDQYLHYHRAGHG
;
A
#
# COMPACT_ATOMS: atom_id res chain seq x y z
N PHE A 1 -12.11 -9.95 6.60
CA PHE A 1 -11.49 -9.18 7.70
C PHE A 1 -12.21 -7.85 7.92
N TRP A 2 -12.30 -6.95 6.93
CA TRP A 2 -12.88 -5.59 7.10
C TRP A 2 -14.34 -5.50 7.58
N LEU A 3 -15.12 -6.58 7.55
CA LEU A 3 -16.44 -6.62 8.19
C LEU A 3 -16.39 -6.46 9.73
N GLY A 4 -15.24 -6.73 10.36
CA GLY A 4 -15.05 -6.57 11.80
C GLY A 4 -13.73 -5.93 12.21
N GLY A 5 -12.89 -5.51 11.27
CA GLY A 5 -11.61 -4.85 11.52
C GLY A 5 -11.40 -3.63 10.64
N ASP A 6 -10.37 -2.86 10.93
CA ASP A 6 -10.15 -1.55 10.30
C ASP A 6 -9.05 -1.56 9.25
N PHE A 7 -7.98 -2.31 9.51
CA PHE A 7 -6.72 -2.17 8.79
C PHE A 7 -6.21 -3.51 8.25
N ILE A 8 -5.83 -3.53 6.97
CA ILE A 8 -5.09 -4.63 6.34
C ILE A 8 -3.80 -4.07 5.76
N LYS A 9 -2.69 -4.80 5.88
CA LYS A 9 -1.45 -4.53 5.16
C LYS A 9 -1.18 -5.63 4.15
N ASN A 10 -0.47 -5.30 3.08
CA ASN A 10 0.31 -6.32 2.39
C ASN A 10 1.29 -6.97 3.38
N ASP A 11 1.49 -8.28 3.24
CA ASP A 11 2.67 -8.91 3.82
C ASP A 11 3.94 -8.43 3.10
N GLU A 12 5.12 -8.49 3.72
CA GLU A 12 6.30 -7.80 3.16
C GLU A 12 6.71 -8.23 1.74
N PRO A 13 6.57 -9.49 1.31
CA PRO A 13 7.03 -9.86 -0.03
C PRO A 13 5.96 -9.59 -1.09
N GLN A 14 4.72 -9.23 -0.71
CA GLN A 14 3.63 -9.06 -1.67
C GLN A 14 3.83 -7.79 -2.49
N GLY A 15 3.80 -7.93 -3.82
CA GLY A 15 3.98 -6.82 -4.75
C GLY A 15 3.43 -7.16 -6.13
N ASN A 16 4.32 -7.50 -7.06
CA ASN A 16 3.99 -7.76 -8.47
C ASN A 16 4.38 -9.16 -8.95
N GLN A 17 4.10 -10.19 -8.16
CA GLN A 17 4.36 -11.57 -8.55
C GLN A 17 3.53 -11.97 -9.79
N VAL A 18 4.08 -12.83 -10.65
CA VAL A 18 3.43 -13.24 -11.92
C VAL A 18 2.05 -13.87 -11.75
N PHE A 19 1.80 -14.51 -10.61
CA PHE A 19 0.51 -15.11 -10.25
C PHE A 19 -0.43 -14.14 -9.51
N CYS A 20 0.04 -12.97 -9.10
CA CYS A 20 -0.72 -11.96 -8.37
C CYS A 20 -0.32 -10.53 -8.84
N PRO A 21 -0.52 -10.16 -10.12
CA PRO A 21 -0.01 -8.89 -10.65
C PRO A 21 -0.66 -7.68 -9.98
N THR A 22 0.14 -6.68 -9.58
CA THR A 22 -0.35 -5.51 -8.83
C THR A 22 -1.49 -4.79 -9.56
N LYS A 23 -1.36 -4.61 -10.87
CA LYS A 23 -2.37 -3.93 -11.71
C LYS A 23 -3.69 -4.68 -11.83
N LYS A 24 -3.71 -5.97 -11.51
CA LYS A 24 -4.94 -6.77 -11.43
C LYS A 24 -5.53 -6.77 -10.02
N VAL A 25 -4.67 -6.80 -9.00
CA VAL A 25 -5.08 -7.05 -7.61
C VAL A 25 -5.51 -5.77 -6.90
N MET A 26 -4.83 -4.63 -7.10
CA MET A 26 -5.20 -3.39 -6.41
C MET A 26 -6.63 -2.93 -6.71
N PRO A 27 -7.15 -3.01 -7.96
CA PRO A 27 -8.56 -2.74 -8.22
C PRO A 27 -9.52 -3.66 -7.46
N LEU A 28 -9.15 -4.93 -7.28
CA LEU A 28 -9.95 -5.90 -6.51
C LEU A 28 -9.89 -5.63 -5.00
N VAL A 29 -8.74 -5.17 -4.49
CA VAL A 29 -8.60 -4.72 -3.10
C VAL A 29 -9.46 -3.49 -2.85
N TYR A 30 -9.45 -2.51 -3.75
CA TYR A 30 -10.30 -1.33 -3.65
C TYR A 30 -11.79 -1.68 -3.71
N ASP A 31 -12.22 -2.54 -4.64
CA ASP A 31 -13.60 -3.04 -4.70
C ASP A 31 -14.02 -3.72 -3.38
N ALA A 32 -13.15 -4.56 -2.81
CA ALA A 32 -13.42 -5.21 -1.54
C ALA A 32 -13.50 -4.22 -0.37
N MET A 33 -12.62 -3.21 -0.35
CA MET A 33 -12.66 -2.14 0.65
C MET A 33 -13.95 -1.36 0.55
N LYS A 34 -14.35 -0.97 -0.66
CA LYS A 34 -15.59 -0.23 -0.92
C LYS A 34 -16.82 -1.00 -0.48
N ARG A 35 -16.95 -2.27 -0.90
CA ARG A 35 -18.06 -3.12 -0.45
C ARG A 35 -18.11 -3.26 1.07
N ALA A 36 -16.96 -3.38 1.74
CA ALA A 36 -16.93 -3.44 3.20
C ALA A 36 -17.33 -2.10 3.86
N MET A 37 -16.91 -0.96 3.30
CA MET A 37 -17.35 0.35 3.78
C MET A 37 -18.86 0.56 3.57
N ASP A 38 -19.40 0.17 2.42
CA ASP A 38 -20.83 0.25 2.10
C ASP A 38 -21.67 -0.64 3.04
N GLU A 39 -21.20 -1.86 3.35
CA GLU A 39 -21.89 -2.80 4.23
C GLU A 39 -21.84 -2.37 5.71
N THR A 40 -20.71 -1.81 6.15
CA THR A 40 -20.50 -1.50 7.57
C THR A 40 -20.79 -0.04 7.95
N GLY A 41 -20.83 0.87 6.98
CA GLY A 41 -20.87 2.31 7.22
C GLY A 41 -19.60 2.87 7.88
N GLN A 42 -18.52 2.09 7.95
CA GLN A 42 -17.27 2.45 8.63
C GLN A 42 -16.12 2.59 7.64
N ALA A 43 -15.22 3.55 7.89
CA ALA A 43 -13.98 3.67 7.11
C ALA A 43 -13.07 2.45 7.32
N LYS A 44 -12.37 2.06 6.25
CA LYS A 44 -11.41 0.95 6.23
C LYS A 44 -10.10 1.43 5.62
N ILE A 45 -8.98 0.86 6.02
CA ILE A 45 -7.64 1.31 5.64
C ILE A 45 -6.84 0.14 5.06
N PHE A 46 -6.07 0.42 4.01
CA PHE A 46 -5.14 -0.54 3.41
C PHE A 46 -3.71 0.02 3.37
N SER A 47 -2.73 -0.79 3.77
CA SER A 47 -1.31 -0.45 3.64
C SER A 47 -0.67 -1.24 2.51
N ALA A 48 -0.45 -0.57 1.38
CA ALA A 48 0.06 -1.18 0.16
C ALA A 48 1.59 -1.17 0.13
N ASN A 49 2.20 -2.30 -0.22
CA ASN A 49 3.66 -2.38 -0.37
C ASN A 49 4.11 -1.71 -1.67
N ILE A 50 4.95 -0.68 -1.55
CA ILE A 50 5.55 0.02 -2.70
C ILE A 50 7.07 -0.19 -2.78
N THR A 51 7.64 -1.08 -1.96
CA THR A 51 9.08 -1.35 -1.93
C THR A 51 9.60 -1.81 -3.30
N ALA A 52 10.61 -1.12 -3.81
CA ALA A 52 11.35 -1.47 -5.01
C ALA A 52 12.73 -0.82 -5.00
N ASP A 53 13.72 -1.46 -5.60
CA ASP A 53 15.08 -0.94 -5.74
C ASP A 53 15.12 0.36 -6.55
N ASP A 54 14.35 0.40 -7.64
CA ASP A 54 14.23 1.59 -8.48
C ASP A 54 13.27 2.60 -7.85
N HIS A 55 13.77 3.81 -7.62
CA HIS A 55 12.99 4.96 -7.19
C HIS A 55 11.74 5.17 -8.05
N TYR A 56 11.87 5.07 -9.37
CA TYR A 56 10.76 5.31 -10.29
C TYR A 56 9.71 4.20 -10.26
N GLU A 57 10.09 2.97 -9.92
CA GLU A 57 9.14 1.88 -9.69
C GLU A 57 8.33 2.12 -8.40
N MET A 58 8.96 2.66 -7.33
CA MET A 58 8.22 3.06 -6.13
C MET A 58 7.16 4.12 -6.46
N LEU A 59 7.52 5.12 -7.27
CA LEU A 59 6.58 6.18 -7.69
C LEU A 59 5.45 5.60 -8.54
N ALA A 60 5.79 4.79 -9.54
CA ALA A 60 4.80 4.18 -10.43
C ALA A 60 3.80 3.31 -9.67
N ARG A 61 4.23 2.58 -8.64
CA ARG A 61 3.34 1.81 -7.76
C ARG A 61 2.44 2.72 -6.96
N ALA A 62 3.02 3.72 -6.28
CA ALA A 62 2.27 4.64 -5.44
C ALA A 62 1.23 5.43 -6.23
N ASP A 63 1.61 6.01 -7.37
CA ASP A 63 0.70 6.75 -8.26
C ASP A 63 -0.45 5.87 -8.74
N PHE A 64 -0.14 4.65 -9.19
CA PHE A 64 -1.16 3.70 -9.62
C PHE A 64 -2.13 3.32 -8.49
N ILE A 65 -1.63 3.13 -7.27
CA ILE A 65 -2.47 2.81 -6.10
C ILE A 65 -3.39 3.99 -5.76
N LEU A 66 -2.86 5.22 -5.74
CA LEU A 66 -3.67 6.41 -5.44
C LEU A 66 -4.72 6.66 -6.53
N GLU A 67 -4.37 6.51 -7.81
CA GLU A 67 -5.32 6.60 -8.92
C GLU A 67 -6.42 5.53 -8.81
N THR A 68 -6.03 4.29 -8.46
CA THR A 68 -6.97 3.17 -8.31
C THR A 68 -7.96 3.38 -7.17
N PHE A 69 -7.50 3.92 -6.03
CA PHE A 69 -8.37 4.19 -4.87
C PHE A 69 -9.16 5.50 -5.02
N GLY A 70 -8.73 6.40 -5.91
CA GLY A 70 -9.44 7.59 -6.32
C GLY A 70 -9.94 8.44 -5.14
N PRO A 71 -11.27 8.61 -4.94
CA PRO A 71 -11.81 9.40 -3.84
C PRO A 71 -11.45 8.87 -2.45
N ASP A 72 -11.06 7.60 -2.35
CA ASP A 72 -10.66 6.95 -1.10
C ASP A 72 -9.12 6.84 -0.95
N ALA A 73 -8.35 7.58 -1.76
CA ALA A 73 -6.88 7.57 -1.69
C ALA A 73 -6.34 7.94 -0.30
N ASN A 74 -7.06 8.76 0.48
CA ASN A 74 -6.70 9.10 1.85
C ASN A 74 -6.83 7.93 2.85
N LYS A 75 -7.37 6.78 2.42
CA LYS A 75 -7.47 5.53 3.20
C LYS A 75 -6.33 4.56 2.89
N VAL A 76 -5.33 4.98 2.12
CA VAL A 76 -4.14 4.19 1.78
C VAL A 76 -2.95 4.64 2.63
N ALA A 77 -2.21 3.66 3.15
CA ALA A 77 -0.87 3.86 3.68
C ALA A 77 0.15 3.21 2.74
N PHE A 78 1.38 3.72 2.71
CA PHE A 78 2.47 3.10 1.95
C PHE A 78 3.40 2.33 2.87
N LEU A 79 3.48 1.03 2.64
CA LEU A 79 4.43 0.15 3.29
C LEU A 79 5.76 0.17 2.52
N VAL A 80 6.85 0.38 3.25
CA VAL A 80 8.22 0.31 2.74
C VAL A 80 9.05 -0.56 3.68
N ASP A 81 9.72 -1.58 3.15
CA ASP A 81 10.66 -2.42 3.88
C ASP A 81 11.99 -1.68 4.10
N GLY A 82 11.98 -0.71 5.01
CA GLY A 82 13.08 0.24 5.18
C GLY A 82 14.38 -0.36 5.70
N TYR A 83 14.34 -1.54 6.33
CA TYR A 83 15.57 -2.21 6.78
C TYR A 83 16.30 -2.88 5.61
N VAL A 84 15.66 -3.81 4.90
CA VAL A 84 16.29 -4.46 3.72
C VAL A 84 16.47 -3.50 2.53
N GLY A 85 15.54 -2.56 2.33
CA GLY A 85 15.60 -1.59 1.23
C GLY A 85 16.45 -0.34 1.53
N GLY A 86 16.77 -0.12 2.81
CA GLY A 86 17.57 1.01 3.27
C GLY A 86 16.84 2.36 3.35
N PRO A 87 17.48 3.38 3.93
CA PRO A 87 16.87 4.68 4.22
C PRO A 87 16.51 5.49 2.95
N GLY A 88 17.10 5.16 1.80
CA GLY A 88 16.78 5.79 0.52
C GLY A 88 15.32 5.54 0.10
N MET A 89 14.84 4.31 0.22
CA MET A 89 13.45 3.95 -0.11
C MET A 89 12.45 4.62 0.84
N VAL A 90 12.78 4.65 2.14
CA VAL A 90 11.96 5.35 3.16
C VAL A 90 11.85 6.84 2.83
N THR A 91 12.98 7.46 2.44
CA THR A 91 13.02 8.88 2.10
C THR A 91 12.28 9.18 0.79
N THR A 92 12.35 8.27 -0.19
CA THR A 92 11.55 8.35 -1.43
C THR A 92 10.07 8.46 -1.09
N ALA A 93 9.52 7.50 -0.35
CA ALA A 93 8.11 7.54 0.02
C ALA A 93 7.76 8.78 0.87
N ARG A 94 8.60 9.13 1.86
CA ARG A 94 8.38 10.27 2.74
C ARG A 94 8.29 11.61 2.00
N ARG A 95 9.13 11.83 1.00
CA ARG A 95 9.25 13.12 0.31
C ARG A 95 8.29 13.26 -0.86
N GLN A 96 8.01 12.17 -1.57
CA GLN A 96 7.17 12.19 -2.76
C GLN A 96 5.68 12.10 -2.41
N TYR A 97 5.35 11.44 -1.28
CA TYR A 97 3.96 11.24 -0.83
C TYR A 97 3.77 11.69 0.63
N PRO A 98 4.03 12.97 0.97
CA PRO A 98 4.02 13.44 2.36
C PRO A 98 2.64 13.39 3.03
N ASP A 99 1.56 13.36 2.25
CA ASP A 99 0.18 13.32 2.73
C ASP A 99 -0.33 11.88 2.95
N GLN A 100 0.46 10.86 2.57
CA GLN A 100 0.13 9.46 2.79
C GLN A 100 0.88 8.93 4.03
N TYR A 101 0.21 8.11 4.84
CA TYR A 101 0.85 7.52 6.01
C TYR A 101 2.02 6.61 5.57
N LEU A 102 3.22 6.88 6.08
CA LEU A 102 4.41 6.06 5.80
C LEU A 102 4.56 4.94 6.84
N HIS A 103 4.29 3.72 6.40
CA HIS A 103 4.43 2.50 7.21
C HIS A 103 5.81 1.87 7.00
N TYR A 104 6.74 2.16 7.92
CA TYR A 104 8.06 1.51 7.94
C TYR A 104 7.91 0.05 8.39
N HIS A 105 8.18 -0.88 7.48
CA HIS A 105 8.33 -2.29 7.79
C HIS A 105 9.81 -2.66 7.94
N ARG A 106 10.13 -3.54 8.88
CA ARG A 106 11.52 -3.77 9.35
C ARG A 106 12.07 -5.16 9.02
N ALA A 107 11.56 -5.83 8.00
CA ALA A 107 12.01 -7.17 7.62
C ALA A 107 13.56 -7.27 7.61
N GLY A 108 14.11 -8.37 8.13
CA GLY A 108 15.57 -8.62 8.18
C GLY A 108 16.34 -7.98 9.35
N HIS A 109 15.69 -7.25 10.26
CA HIS A 109 16.37 -6.51 11.33
C HIS A 109 16.97 -7.36 12.48
N GLY A 110 16.69 -8.66 12.51
CA GLY A 110 17.01 -9.58 13.60
C GLY A 110 18.34 -10.29 13.43
#